data_AF-A0A9P8CDD8-F1
#
_entry.id   AF-A0A9P8CDD8-F1
#
_cell.length_a   1.000
_cell.length_b   1.000
_cell.length_c   1.000
_cell.angle_alpha   90.00
_cell.angle_beta   90.00
_cell.angle_gamma   90.00
#
_symmetry.space_group_name_H-M   'P 1'
#
loop_
_entity.id
_entity.type
_entity.pdbx_description
1 polymer ?
#
loop_
_entity_poly.entity_id
_entity_poly.type
_entity_poly.pdbx_seq_one_letter_code
_entity_poly.pdbx_strand_id
1 'polypeptide(L)'
;MESPVLSNSTLKSLLSGGPACNMFLELGPHSALAGPVRQIMKSNVRVNDHYQHTLTKGKGARETILRTVGGACLHSIPVDLESVVSDAHALSDLPLFQWSHESAPRFCSRVD
;
A
#
# COMPACT_ATOMS: atom_id res chain seq x y z
N MET A 1 -18.68 28.78 4.20
CA MET A 1 -18.70 27.33 3.89
C MET A 1 -20.10 26.83 4.23
N GLU A 2 -21.00 26.79 3.25
CA GLU A 2 -22.43 26.50 3.52
C GLU A 2 -22.98 25.28 2.77
N SER A 3 -22.18 24.63 1.91
CA SER A 3 -22.59 23.40 1.22
C SER A 3 -22.20 22.14 2.00
N PRO A 4 -23.08 21.12 2.09
CA PRO A 4 -22.76 19.87 2.77
C PRO A 4 -21.68 19.07 2.02
N VAL A 5 -20.77 18.45 2.78
CA VAL A 5 -19.72 17.58 2.22
C VAL A 5 -20.29 16.18 1.99
N LEU A 6 -20.40 15.77 0.73
CA LEU A 6 -20.97 14.48 0.31
C LEU A 6 -19.91 13.37 0.14
N SER A 7 -19.03 13.21 1.11
CA SER A 7 -17.90 12.27 1.02
C SER A 7 -18.32 10.81 0.76
N ASN A 8 -19.41 10.35 1.37
CA ASN A 8 -19.87 8.96 1.26
C ASN A 8 -20.33 8.59 -0.16
N SER A 9 -21.14 9.44 -0.80
CA SER A 9 -21.64 9.18 -2.15
C SER A 9 -20.51 9.28 -3.18
N THR A 10 -19.60 10.23 -3.02
CA THR A 10 -18.41 10.36 -3.90
C THR A 10 -17.54 9.11 -3.81
N LEU A 11 -17.21 8.64 -2.61
CA LEU A 11 -16.40 7.44 -2.43
C LEU A 11 -17.10 6.20 -3.00
N LYS A 12 -18.41 6.01 -2.74
CA LYS A 12 -19.16 4.90 -3.33
C LYS A 12 -19.14 4.93 -4.86
N SER A 13 -19.33 6.10 -5.45
CA SER A 13 -19.27 6.27 -6.91
C SER A 13 -17.89 5.96 -7.48
N LEU A 14 -16.83 6.39 -6.79
CA LEU A 14 -15.45 6.12 -7.19
C LEU A 14 -15.14 4.61 -7.12
N LEU A 15 -15.62 3.92 -6.08
CA LEU A 15 -15.35 2.49 -5.86
C LEU A 15 -16.15 1.58 -6.81
N SER A 16 -17.35 2.01 -7.24
CA SER A 16 -18.21 1.20 -8.11
C SER A 16 -17.93 1.41 -9.60
N GLY A 17 -17.63 2.64 -10.02
CA GLY A 17 -17.47 3.04 -11.41
C GLY A 17 -16.05 3.49 -11.82
N GLY A 18 -15.12 3.59 -10.87
CA GLY A 18 -13.74 4.00 -11.14
C GLY A 18 -12.85 2.87 -11.66
N PRO A 19 -11.63 3.21 -12.13
CA PRO A 19 -10.61 2.22 -12.46
C PRO A 19 -10.22 1.41 -11.22
N ALA A 20 -9.77 0.18 -11.43
CA ALA A 20 -9.23 -0.65 -10.35
C ALA A 20 -8.08 0.10 -9.67
N CYS A 21 -8.15 0.24 -8.35
CA CYS A 21 -7.19 0.99 -7.55
C CYS A 21 -6.48 0.04 -6.60
N ASN A 22 -5.14 0.08 -6.60
CA ASN A 22 -4.32 -0.84 -5.79
C ASN A 22 -4.25 -0.43 -4.30
N MET A 23 -4.40 0.87 -4.02
CA MET A 23 -4.34 1.44 -2.68
C MET A 23 -5.10 2.77 -2.61
N PHE A 24 -5.73 3.03 -1.47
CA PHE A 24 -6.21 4.34 -1.08
C PHE A 24 -5.25 5.01 -0.10
N LEU A 25 -4.76 6.20 -0.47
CA LEU A 25 -3.83 6.97 0.34
C LEU A 25 -4.48 8.23 0.90
N GLU A 26 -4.53 8.35 2.23
CA GLU A 26 -4.97 9.58 2.92
C GLU A 26 -3.79 10.52 3.15
N LEU A 27 -3.92 11.75 2.64
CA LEU A 27 -3.00 12.85 2.86
C LEU A 27 -3.52 13.74 3.99
N GLY A 28 -2.81 13.77 5.13
CA GLY A 28 -3.25 14.58 6.27
C GLY A 28 -2.43 14.35 7.53
N PRO A 29 -2.62 15.19 8.57
CA PRO A 29 -1.86 15.14 9.84
C PRO A 29 -2.16 13.88 10.68
N HIS A 30 -3.30 13.24 10.42
CA HIS A 30 -3.71 11.98 11.00
C HIS A 30 -4.74 11.32 10.09
N SER A 31 -4.85 10.00 10.18
CA SER A 31 -5.95 9.13 9.71
C SER A 31 -7.37 9.47 10.24
N ALA A 32 -7.88 10.68 10.01
CA ALA A 32 -9.21 11.09 10.44
C ALA A 32 -10.32 10.40 9.63
N LEU A 33 -10.06 10.06 8.37
CA LEU A 33 -11.05 9.40 7.50
C LEU A 33 -10.96 7.88 7.54
N ALA A 34 -10.05 7.29 8.32
CA ALA A 34 -9.82 5.84 8.37
C ALA A 34 -11.09 5.03 8.68
N GLY A 35 -11.85 5.45 9.69
CA GLY A 35 -13.09 4.78 10.08
C GLY A 35 -14.13 4.80 8.96
N PRO A 36 -14.57 6.00 8.52
CA PRO A 36 -15.54 6.14 7.43
C PRO A 36 -15.12 5.45 6.13
N VAL A 37 -13.86 5.60 5.72
CA VAL A 37 -13.34 5.00 4.47
C VAL A 37 -13.36 3.48 4.54
N ARG A 38 -12.90 2.88 5.64
CA ARG A 38 -12.96 1.42 5.83
C ARG A 38 -14.37 0.89 5.81
N GLN A 39 -15.33 1.61 6.39
CA GLN A 39 -16.73 1.20 6.38
C GLN A 39 -17.29 1.19 4.95
N ILE A 40 -16.93 2.16 4.13
CA ILE A 40 -17.37 2.24 2.72
C ILE A 40 -16.69 1.16 1.87
N MET A 41 -15.40 0.89 2.09
CA MET A 41 -14.66 -0.18 1.39
C MET A 41 -15.25 -1.55 1.67
N LYS A 42 -15.54 -1.87 2.93
CA LYS A 42 -16.19 -3.13 3.32
C LYS A 42 -17.53 -3.37 2.62
N SER A 43 -18.22 -2.30 2.23
CA SER A 43 -19.49 -2.41 1.50
C SER A 43 -19.33 -2.64 -0.01
N ASN A 44 -18.10 -2.61 -0.55
CA ASN A 44 -17.80 -2.73 -1.98
C ASN A 44 -16.82 -3.88 -2.26
N VAL A 45 -17.29 -4.94 -2.93
CA VAL A 45 -16.53 -6.17 -3.23
C VAL A 45 -15.36 -5.96 -4.22
N ARG A 46 -15.37 -4.87 -4.99
CA ARG A 46 -14.39 -4.61 -6.07
C ARG A 46 -13.06 -4.01 -5.60
N VAL A 47 -12.94 -3.64 -4.34
CA VAL A 47 -11.85 -2.78 -3.88
C VAL A 47 -10.91 -3.60 -3.02
N ASN A 48 -9.62 -3.50 -3.32
CA ASN A 48 -8.61 -4.07 -2.44
C ASN A 48 -8.60 -3.25 -1.13
N ASP A 49 -8.65 -3.91 0.02
CA ASP A 49 -8.84 -3.30 1.36
C ASP A 49 -7.63 -2.46 1.85
N HIS A 50 -6.74 -2.08 0.94
CA HIS A 50 -5.49 -1.41 1.23
C HIS A 50 -5.70 0.10 1.35
N TYR A 51 -6.01 0.51 2.58
CA TYR A 51 -6.05 1.91 2.98
C TYR A 51 -4.79 2.24 3.82
N GLN A 52 -4.08 3.29 3.41
CA GLN A 52 -2.87 3.80 4.06
C GLN A 52 -3.04 5.30 4.36
N HIS A 53 -2.47 5.76 5.47
CA HIS A 53 -2.38 7.19 5.81
C HIS A 53 -0.90 7.63 5.86
N THR A 54 -0.67 8.92 5.64
CA THR A 54 0.66 9.54 5.57
C THR A 54 1.25 9.92 6.92
N LEU A 55 0.46 10.56 7.78
CA LEU A 55 0.90 10.97 9.11
C LEU A 55 -0.01 10.40 10.19
N THR A 56 0.54 10.22 11.38
CA THR A 56 -0.18 9.79 12.57
C THR A 56 0.15 10.73 13.72
N LYS A 57 -0.88 11.21 14.43
CA LYS A 57 -0.66 12.10 15.58
C LYS A 57 0.18 11.39 16.65
N GLY A 58 1.18 12.09 17.15
CA GLY A 58 2.08 11.57 18.19
C GLY A 58 3.18 10.62 17.66
N LYS A 59 3.31 10.45 16.34
CA LYS A 59 4.42 9.72 15.72
C LYS A 59 5.32 10.66 14.91
N GLY A 60 6.58 10.28 14.75
CA GLY A 60 7.52 11.04 13.94
C GLY A 60 7.12 11.04 12.46
N ALA A 61 7.01 12.21 11.85
CA ALA A 61 6.58 12.35 10.45
C ALA A 61 7.48 11.57 9.47
N ARG A 62 8.78 11.52 9.73
CA ARG A 62 9.74 10.74 8.92
C ARG A 62 9.42 9.25 8.94
N GLU A 63 9.13 8.70 10.12
CA GLU A 63 8.75 7.29 10.29
C GLU A 63 7.45 6.97 9.54
N THR A 64 6.43 7.83 9.71
CA THR A 64 5.11 7.57 9.11
C THR A 64 5.15 7.68 7.60
N ILE A 65 5.88 8.65 7.04
CA ILE A 65 6.08 8.79 5.59
C ILE A 65 6.85 7.59 5.03
N LEU A 66 7.93 7.17 5.68
CA LEU A 66 8.69 5.98 5.23
C LEU A 66 7.83 4.71 5.28
N ARG A 67 6.95 4.58 6.29
CA ARG A 67 5.97 3.48 6.35
C ARG A 67 4.97 3.56 5.20
N THR A 68 4.51 4.74 4.83
CA THR A 68 3.63 4.95 3.67
C THR A 68 4.31 4.55 2.36
N VAL A 69 5.56 4.99 2.16
CA VAL A 69 6.37 4.63 0.99
C VAL A 69 6.58 3.12 0.92
N GLY A 70 6.98 2.49 2.02
CA GLY A 70 7.12 1.03 2.09
C GLY A 70 5.81 0.30 1.77
N GLY A 71 4.68 0.80 2.27
CA GLY A 71 3.36 0.29 1.88
C GLY A 71 3.10 0.41 0.38
N ALA A 72 3.37 1.57 -0.22
CA ALA A 72 3.21 1.77 -1.66
C ALA A 72 4.03 0.75 -2.48
N CYS A 73 5.29 0.53 -2.10
CA CYS A 73 6.17 -0.47 -2.72
C CYS A 73 5.59 -1.90 -2.64
N LEU A 74 5.02 -2.28 -1.49
CA LEU A 74 4.40 -3.61 -1.30
C LEU A 74 3.12 -3.80 -2.13
N HIS A 75 2.44 -2.71 -2.51
CA HIS A 75 1.23 -2.73 -3.32
C HIS A 75 1.48 -2.43 -4.80
N SER A 76 2.73 -2.61 -5.25
CA SER A 76 3.16 -2.42 -6.64
C SER A 76 2.91 -1.01 -7.17
N ILE A 77 2.93 -0.01 -6.30
CA ILE A 77 2.85 1.40 -6.68
C ILE A 77 4.27 1.89 -6.88
N PRO A 78 4.63 2.40 -8.07
CA PRO A 78 5.97 2.90 -8.32
C PRO A 78 6.25 4.11 -7.44
N VAL A 79 7.36 4.07 -6.71
CA VAL A 79 7.85 5.20 -5.92
C VAL A 79 9.17 5.64 -6.52
N ASP A 80 9.23 6.92 -6.90
CA ASP A 80 10.47 7.57 -7.31
C ASP A 80 11.26 7.97 -6.06
N LEU A 81 12.31 7.20 -5.75
CA LEU A 81 13.23 7.48 -4.64
C LEU A 81 14.39 8.39 -5.07
N GLU A 82 14.64 8.53 -6.36
CA GLU A 82 15.75 9.32 -6.90
C GLU A 82 15.52 10.81 -6.67
N SER A 83 14.27 11.28 -6.80
CA SER A 83 13.90 12.66 -6.45
C SER A 83 14.00 12.99 -4.97
N VAL A 84 14.02 11.99 -4.08
CA VAL A 84 14.06 12.18 -2.63
C VAL A 84 15.48 12.00 -2.07
N VAL A 85 16.28 11.12 -2.67
CA VAL A 85 17.63 10.77 -2.22
C VAL A 85 18.63 11.20 -3.30
N SER A 86 19.13 12.43 -3.18
CA SER A 86 20.01 13.06 -4.18
C SER A 86 21.42 12.46 -4.28
N ASP A 87 21.92 11.82 -3.22
CA ASP A 87 23.25 11.20 -3.15
C ASP A 87 23.15 9.73 -2.69
N ALA A 88 22.45 8.90 -3.45
CA ALA A 88 22.32 7.48 -3.15
C ALA A 88 23.60 6.71 -3.52
N HIS A 89 24.12 5.90 -2.60
CA HIS A 89 25.19 4.94 -2.88
C HIS A 89 24.62 3.52 -2.92
N ALA A 90 25.05 2.71 -3.89
CA ALA A 90 24.68 1.31 -3.96
C ALA A 90 25.32 0.54 -2.79
N LEU A 91 24.49 -0.13 -1.98
CA LEU A 91 24.97 -0.97 -0.89
C LEU A 91 25.43 -2.31 -1.48
N SER A 92 26.74 -2.56 -1.50
CA SER A 92 27.35 -3.72 -2.17
C SER A 92 27.44 -4.97 -1.29
N ASP A 93 27.21 -4.84 0.02
CA ASP A 93 27.44 -5.85 1.05
C ASP A 93 26.14 -6.44 1.63
N LEU A 94 25.02 -6.30 0.92
CA LEU A 94 23.78 -7.00 1.29
C LEU A 94 23.93 -8.52 1.13
N PRO A 95 23.41 -9.31 2.09
CA PRO A 95 23.33 -10.75 1.92
C PRO A 95 22.50 -11.07 0.68
N LEU A 96 22.94 -12.08 -0.07
CA LEU A 96 22.19 -12.58 -1.23
C LEU A 96 20.81 -13.06 -0.77
N PHE A 97 19.83 -12.92 -1.68
CA PHE A 97 18.49 -13.44 -1.47
C PHE A 97 18.55 -14.91 -1.07
N GLN A 98 17.92 -15.25 0.06
CA GLN A 98 17.88 -16.61 0.56
C GLN A 98 16.80 -17.38 -0.20
N TRP A 99 17.22 -18.11 -1.23
CA TRP A 99 16.34 -19.00 -1.98
C TRP A 99 15.73 -20.06 -1.05
N SER A 100 14.40 -20.12 -1.03
CA SER A 100 13.70 -21.23 -0.38
C SER A 100 13.83 -22.48 -1.25
N HIS A 101 14.74 -23.37 -0.88
CA HIS A 101 14.86 -24.69 -1.50
C HIS A 101 13.95 -25.67 -0.75
N GLU A 102 12.64 -25.56 -0.91
CA GLU A 102 11.76 -26.67 -0.56
C GLU A 102 12.12 -27.87 -1.44
N SER A 103 12.32 -29.02 -0.80
CA SER A 103 12.75 -30.29 -1.37
C SER A 103 12.23 -30.50 -2.80
N ALA A 104 13.14 -30.46 -3.78
CA ALA A 104 12.77 -30.67 -5.19
C ALA A 104 11.95 -31.97 -5.32
N PRO A 105 10.85 -31.97 -6.10
CA PRO A 105 10.08 -33.18 -6.35
C PRO A 105 11.01 -34.19 -7.04
N ARG A 106 11.42 -35.23 -6.30
CA ARG A 106 12.21 -36.32 -6.85
C ARG A 106 11.29 -37.08 -7.80
N PHE A 107 11.50 -36.93 -9.10
CA PHE A 107 10.85 -37.77 -10.09
C PHE A 107 11.42 -39.19 -9.97
N CYS A 108 10.67 -40.10 -9.37
CA CYS A 108 11.01 -41.53 -9.34
C CYS A 108 10.12 -42.25 -10.33
N SER A 109 10.55 -42.37 -11.59
CA SER A 109 9.98 -43.36 -12.50
C SER A 109 10.52 -44.73 -12.13
N ARG A 110 9.77 -45.47 -11.31
CA ARG A 110 10.01 -46.90 -11.12
C ARG A 110 9.37 -47.62 -12.30
N VAL A 111 10.19 -47.94 -13.31
CA VAL A 111 9.90 -49.03 -14.23
C VAL A 111 10.46 -50.26 -13.53
N ASP A 112 9.56 -51.16 -13.10
CA ASP A 112 9.70 -52.62 -12.98
C ASP A 112 8.46 -53.20 -12.30
#